data_AF-A0AA88PTT3-F1
#
_entry.id   AF-A0AA88PTT3-F1
#
_cell.length_a   1.000
_cell.length_b   1.000
_cell.length_c   1.000
_cell.angle_alpha   90.00
_cell.angle_beta   90.00
_cell.angle_gamma   90.00
#
_symmetry.space_group_name_H-M   'P 1'
#
loop_
_entity.id
_entity.type
_entity.pdbx_description
1 polymer ?
#
loop_
_entity_poly.entity_id
_entity_poly.type
_entity_poly.pdbx_seq_one_letter_code
_entity_poly.pdbx_strand_id
1 'polypeptide(L)'
;MVLLCGLLLIASLQTTNAFRFRRSKSDRLKLNIHNLQTHYNTKGRELMETSVFVSHLNQLNSKGSCTCQGLLLERMLKIYEDIFQDMLNKSEEKVKSNIMDVMTEVQKLKHKYSEEKKVWRELQDIHTVKVKNGTIQLGALNDFLMVFERASTEKDHNKVH
;
A
#
# COMPACT_ATOMS: atom_id res chain seq x y z
N MET A 1 -22.21 13.46 -13.34
CA MET A 1 -21.56 14.11 -12.18
C MET A 1 -20.40 13.25 -11.70
N VAL A 2 -19.16 13.53 -12.12
CA VAL A 2 -17.88 13.39 -11.37
C VAL A 2 -16.83 14.11 -12.24
N LEU A 3 -16.38 15.31 -11.85
CA LEU A 3 -15.36 16.05 -12.61
C LEU A 3 -14.64 17.03 -11.68
N LEU A 4 -13.80 16.51 -10.77
CA LEU A 4 -12.88 17.33 -9.96
C LEU A 4 -11.60 16.55 -9.66
N CYS A 5 -10.77 16.36 -10.69
CA CYS A 5 -9.34 16.08 -10.53
C CYS A 5 -8.49 16.99 -11.44
N GLY A 6 -8.96 18.21 -11.70
CA GLY A 6 -8.22 19.21 -12.47
C GLY A 6 -8.36 20.59 -11.85
N LEU A 7 -7.22 21.28 -11.75
CA LEU A 7 -6.98 22.65 -11.26
C LEU A 7 -6.62 22.76 -9.78
N LEU A 8 -5.34 23.00 -9.52
CA LEU A 8 -4.87 24.17 -8.77
C LEU A 8 -3.33 24.20 -8.77
N LEU A 9 -2.77 24.84 -9.81
CA LEU A 9 -1.42 25.38 -9.77
C LEU A 9 -1.53 26.92 -9.67
N ILE A 10 -1.07 27.41 -8.51
CA ILE A 10 -0.44 28.71 -8.25
C ILE A 10 -1.35 29.95 -8.21
N ALA A 11 -1.68 30.37 -6.99
CA ALA A 11 -1.65 31.78 -6.61
C ALA A 11 -1.23 31.91 -5.14
N SER A 12 -0.37 32.90 -4.91
CA SER A 12 0.49 33.15 -3.78
C SER A 12 -0.17 33.79 -2.55
N LEU A 13 0.46 33.53 -1.40
CA LEU A 13 0.63 34.40 -0.23
C LEU A 13 -0.62 34.91 0.54
N GLN A 14 -0.58 34.53 1.83
CA GLN A 14 -1.15 35.20 2.99
C GLN A 14 -2.68 35.20 3.14
N THR A 15 -3.18 34.24 3.92
CA THR A 15 -3.93 34.55 5.15
C THR A 15 -3.86 33.37 6.11
N THR A 16 -3.95 33.70 7.38
CA THR A 16 -3.50 33.02 8.57
C THR A 16 -4.53 32.03 9.14
N ASN A 17 -4.03 31.05 9.91
CA ASN A 17 -4.72 30.37 11.03
C ASN A 17 -5.75 29.24 10.77
N ALA A 18 -5.44 28.23 9.93
CA ALA A 18 -6.25 26.99 9.93
C ALA A 18 -5.50 25.63 9.85
N PHE A 19 -4.17 25.59 9.69
CA PHE A 19 -3.42 24.31 9.53
C PHE A 19 -2.37 24.04 10.62
N ARG A 20 -2.65 24.37 11.89
CA ARG A 20 -1.72 24.05 13.01
C ARG A 20 -1.90 22.68 13.66
N PHE A 21 -2.84 21.84 13.23
CA PHE A 21 -3.01 20.48 13.77
C PHE A 21 -2.74 19.37 12.75
N ARG A 22 -1.49 19.25 12.27
CA ARG A 22 -0.96 18.00 11.68
C ARG A 22 0.57 17.89 11.58
N ARG A 23 1.33 18.73 12.31
CA ARG A 23 2.81 18.70 12.30
C ARG A 23 3.37 17.67 13.30
N SER A 24 2.87 17.69 14.53
CA SER A 24 3.41 16.91 15.66
C SER A 24 3.44 15.38 15.46
N LYS A 25 2.45 14.81 14.76
CA LYS A 25 2.34 13.35 14.55
C LYS A 25 3.33 12.85 13.50
N SER A 26 3.59 13.66 12.48
CA SER A 26 4.64 13.40 11.49
C SER A 26 6.01 13.51 12.13
N ASP A 27 6.20 14.50 13.01
CA ASP A 27 7.48 14.73 13.69
C ASP A 27 7.82 13.59 14.67
N ARG A 28 6.84 13.09 15.43
CA ARG A 28 7.02 11.91 16.30
C ARG A 28 7.34 10.64 15.51
N LEU A 29 6.64 10.39 14.39
CA LEU A 29 6.95 9.25 13.53
C LEU A 29 8.37 9.33 12.97
N LYS A 30 8.79 10.50 12.49
CA LYS A 30 10.16 10.73 11.99
C LYS A 30 11.20 10.50 13.07
N LEU A 31 10.97 11.01 14.28
CA LEU A 31 11.86 10.80 15.43
C LEU A 31 11.97 9.31 15.77
N ASN A 32 10.87 8.59 15.83
CA ASN A 32 10.88 7.17 16.16
C ASN A 32 11.61 6.34 15.09
N ILE A 33 11.38 6.64 13.80
CA ILE A 33 12.16 6.02 12.71
C ILE A 33 13.64 6.35 12.85
N HIS A 34 14.00 7.60 13.14
CA HIS A 34 15.40 8.00 13.33
C HIS A 34 16.06 7.26 14.50
N ASN A 35 15.35 7.11 15.62
CA ASN A 35 15.82 6.34 16.78
C ASN A 35 16.05 4.87 16.41
N LEU A 36 15.12 4.27 15.67
CA LEU A 36 15.26 2.88 15.19
C LEU A 36 16.44 2.75 14.21
N GLN A 37 16.58 3.65 13.27
CA GLN A 37 17.70 3.68 12.32
C GLN A 37 19.05 3.79 13.04
N THR A 38 19.12 4.59 14.10
CA THR A 38 20.32 4.73 14.94
C THR A 38 20.59 3.46 15.73
N HIS A 39 19.56 2.88 16.35
CA HIS A 39 19.68 1.65 17.13
C HIS A 39 20.15 0.46 16.27
N TYR A 40 19.55 0.28 15.09
CA TYR A 40 19.86 -0.81 14.16
C TYR A 40 21.01 -0.48 13.19
N ASN A 41 21.68 0.67 13.38
CA ASN A 41 22.80 1.13 12.55
C ASN A 41 22.51 1.09 11.02
N THR A 42 21.35 1.57 10.60
CA THR A 42 20.87 1.43 9.22
C THR A 42 21.50 2.41 8.22
N LYS A 43 22.57 3.12 8.61
CA LYS A 43 23.27 4.11 7.76
C LYS A 43 24.44 3.51 6.97
N GLY A 44 24.73 2.22 7.15
CA GLY A 44 25.74 1.52 6.35
C GLY A 44 25.38 1.52 4.87
N ARG A 45 26.38 1.74 4.00
CA ARG A 45 26.20 1.79 2.53
C ARG A 45 25.53 0.52 1.98
N GLU A 46 25.89 -0.64 2.52
CA GLU A 46 25.32 -1.94 2.16
C GLU A 46 23.80 -2.01 2.39
N LEU A 47 23.29 -1.32 3.41
CA LEU A 47 21.86 -1.33 3.74
C LEU A 47 21.05 -0.36 2.87
N MET A 48 21.67 0.68 2.32
CA MET A 48 20.99 1.62 1.41
C MET A 48 20.61 0.94 0.08
N GLU A 49 21.39 -0.04 -0.37
CA GLU A 49 21.09 -0.84 -1.56
C GLU A 49 20.00 -1.89 -1.31
N THR A 50 19.74 -2.26 -0.05
CA THR A 50 18.71 -3.24 0.35
C THR A 50 17.30 -2.66 0.52
N SER A 51 17.04 -1.49 -0.05
CA SER A 51 15.74 -0.83 0.10
C SER A 51 14.58 -1.72 -0.36
N VAL A 52 13.61 -1.96 0.52
CA VAL A 52 12.58 -3.00 0.31
C VAL A 52 11.62 -2.66 -0.84
N PHE A 53 11.26 -1.38 -0.99
CA PHE A 53 10.20 -0.95 -1.91
C PHE A 53 10.53 0.24 -2.81
N VAL A 54 11.75 0.79 -2.77
CA VAL A 54 12.07 2.01 -3.55
C VAL A 54 11.86 1.78 -5.06
N SER A 55 12.26 0.62 -5.58
CA SER A 55 12.03 0.26 -6.98
C SER A 55 10.55 0.28 -7.37
N HIS A 56 9.69 -0.24 -6.49
CA HIS A 56 8.25 -0.27 -6.69
C HIS A 56 7.61 1.12 -6.54
N LEU A 57 8.11 1.94 -5.60
CA LEU A 57 7.67 3.33 -5.42
C LEU A 57 8.02 4.20 -6.63
N ASN A 58 9.21 4.04 -7.20
CA ASN A 58 9.63 4.79 -8.39
C ASN A 58 8.73 4.51 -9.61
N GLN A 59 8.17 3.31 -9.68
CA GLN A 59 7.26 2.89 -10.75
C GLN A 59 5.78 3.11 -10.41
N LEU A 60 5.46 3.65 -9.24
CA LEU A 60 4.07 3.77 -8.80
C LEU A 60 3.29 4.72 -9.71
N ASN A 61 3.88 5.86 -10.05
CA ASN A 61 3.27 6.86 -10.93
C ASN A 61 3.15 6.38 -12.39
N SER A 62 3.86 5.31 -12.78
CA SER A 62 3.74 4.72 -14.12
C SER A 62 2.63 3.66 -14.20
N LYS A 63 1.88 3.41 -13.12
CA LYS A 63 0.74 2.48 -13.14
C LYS A 63 -0.52 3.19 -13.65
N GLY A 64 -1.31 2.47 -14.44
CA GLY A 64 -2.41 3.04 -15.25
C GLY A 64 -3.63 3.56 -14.49
N SER A 65 -3.76 3.32 -13.17
CA SER A 65 -4.86 3.87 -12.37
C SER A 65 -4.50 4.03 -10.89
N CYS A 66 -5.18 4.97 -10.22
CA CYS A 66 -5.09 5.17 -8.77
C CYS A 66 -5.42 3.88 -8.00
N THR A 67 -6.30 3.03 -8.52
CA THR A 67 -6.66 1.73 -7.93
C THR A 67 -5.48 0.75 -7.95
N CYS A 68 -4.74 0.65 -9.07
CA CYS A 68 -3.55 -0.20 -9.14
C CYS A 68 -2.45 0.30 -8.19
N GLN A 69 -2.29 1.62 -8.06
CA GLN A 69 -1.35 2.21 -7.11
C GLN A 69 -1.77 1.93 -5.67
N GLY A 70 -3.07 2.07 -5.36
CA GLY A 70 -3.64 1.74 -4.06
C GLY A 70 -3.34 0.32 -3.63
N LEU A 71 -3.55 -0.66 -4.54
CA LEU A 71 -3.31 -2.08 -4.24
C LEU A 71 -1.84 -2.35 -3.91
N LEU A 72 -0.91 -1.73 -4.64
CA LEU A 72 0.52 -1.84 -4.35
C LEU A 72 0.88 -1.23 -3.00
N LEU A 73 0.34 -0.05 -2.69
CA LEU A 73 0.57 0.62 -1.41
C LEU A 73 0.00 -0.16 -0.23
N GLU A 74 -1.21 -0.74 -0.37
CA GLU A 74 -1.80 -1.63 0.63
C GLU A 74 -0.85 -2.77 0.95
N ARG A 75 -0.33 -3.44 -0.10
CA ARG A 75 0.56 -4.57 0.07
C ARG A 75 1.89 -4.17 0.74
N MET A 76 2.48 -3.05 0.36
CA MET A 76 3.70 -2.52 1.00
C MET A 76 3.47 -2.24 2.49
N LEU A 77 2.34 -1.60 2.84
CA LEU A 77 1.99 -1.32 4.23
C LEU A 77 1.76 -2.60 5.03
N LYS A 78 1.15 -3.63 4.44
CA LYS A 78 1.01 -4.93 5.09
C LYS A 78 2.36 -5.57 5.38
N ILE A 79 3.29 -5.54 4.42
CA ILE A 79 4.63 -6.10 4.64
C ILE A 79 5.40 -5.30 5.71
N TYR A 80 5.30 -3.96 5.73
CA TYR A 80 5.92 -3.18 6.81
C TYR A 80 5.33 -3.52 8.19
N GLU A 81 4.02 -3.74 8.30
CA GLU A 81 3.42 -4.23 9.53
C GLU A 81 4.01 -5.59 9.96
N ASP A 82 4.18 -6.52 9.02
CA ASP A 82 4.77 -7.85 9.30
C ASP A 82 6.24 -7.74 9.73
N ILE A 83 7.04 -6.92 9.04
CA ILE A 83 8.44 -6.64 9.39
C ILE A 83 8.53 -6.03 10.79
N PHE A 84 7.75 -4.99 11.07
CA PHE A 84 7.81 -4.33 12.37
C PHE A 84 7.28 -5.21 13.51
N GLN A 85 6.30 -6.07 13.24
CA GLN A 85 5.85 -7.07 14.22
C GLN A 85 6.95 -8.08 14.54
N ASP A 86 7.67 -8.57 13.53
CA ASP A 86 8.80 -9.48 13.74
C ASP A 86 9.96 -8.80 14.49
N MET A 87 10.28 -7.55 14.12
CA MET A 87 11.25 -6.73 14.85
C MET A 87 10.84 -6.54 16.32
N LEU A 88 9.56 -6.25 16.59
CA LEU A 88 9.03 -6.07 17.93
C LEU A 88 9.24 -7.32 18.79
N ASN A 89 8.97 -8.51 18.22
CA ASN A 89 9.10 -9.79 18.90
C ASN A 89 10.55 -10.12 19.29
N LYS A 90 11.53 -9.58 18.54
CA LYS A 90 12.97 -9.79 18.73
C LYS A 90 13.67 -8.65 19.49
N SER A 91 12.96 -7.56 19.78
CA SER A 91 13.55 -6.34 20.33
C SER A 91 13.68 -6.35 21.85
N GLU A 92 14.73 -5.70 22.34
CA GLU A 92 14.86 -5.31 23.74
C GLU A 92 13.78 -4.29 24.15
N GLU A 93 13.42 -4.28 25.43
CA GLU A 93 12.32 -3.46 25.97
C GLU A 93 12.47 -1.96 25.64
N LYS A 94 13.71 -1.44 25.67
CA LYS A 94 14.03 -0.04 25.39
C LYS A 94 13.67 0.41 23.96
N VAL A 95 13.51 -0.52 23.02
CA VAL A 95 13.26 -0.26 21.59
C VAL A 95 11.80 -0.48 21.23
N LYS A 96 11.10 -1.34 21.98
CA LYS A 96 9.72 -1.75 21.67
C LYS A 96 8.74 -0.59 21.55
N SER A 97 8.85 0.43 22.40
CA SER A 97 7.97 1.60 22.36
C SER A 97 8.04 2.36 21.02
N ASN A 98 9.25 2.55 20.47
CA ASN A 98 9.44 3.18 19.17
C ASN A 98 8.82 2.34 18.04
N ILE A 99 8.97 1.01 18.10
CA ILE A 99 8.40 0.09 17.09
C ILE A 99 6.87 0.11 17.16
N MET A 100 6.30 0.02 18.36
CA MET A 100 4.84 0.06 18.57
C MET A 100 4.23 1.36 18.06
N ASP A 101 4.88 2.50 18.29
CA ASP A 101 4.42 3.79 17.77
C ASP A 101 4.43 3.80 16.22
N VAL A 102 5.48 3.28 15.59
CA VAL A 102 5.57 3.17 14.12
C VAL A 102 4.48 2.25 13.57
N MET A 103 4.31 1.07 14.17
CA MET A 103 3.25 0.13 13.80
C MET A 103 1.86 0.74 13.90
N THR A 104 1.60 1.52 14.95
CA THR A 104 0.33 2.22 15.14
C THR A 104 0.04 3.17 13.97
N GLU A 105 1.05 3.88 13.45
CA GLU A 105 0.87 4.76 12.30
C GLU A 105 0.67 3.98 10.99
N VAL A 106 1.35 2.84 10.81
CA VAL A 106 1.10 1.93 9.68
C VAL A 106 -0.34 1.41 9.71
N GLN A 107 -0.83 0.95 10.85
CA GLN A 107 -2.20 0.44 11.00
C GLN A 107 -3.26 1.52 10.70
N LYS A 108 -3.05 2.76 11.15
CA LYS A 108 -3.93 3.89 10.83
C LYS A 108 -3.97 4.20 9.33
N LEU A 109 -2.84 4.07 8.64
CA LEU A 109 -2.80 4.25 7.18
C LEU A 109 -3.50 3.10 6.46
N LYS A 110 -3.24 1.85 6.85
CA LYS A 110 -3.87 0.65 6.26
C LYS A 110 -5.39 0.68 6.29
N HIS A 111 -6.00 1.30 7.30
CA HIS A 111 -7.45 1.44 7.36
C HIS A 111 -8.04 2.14 6.12
N LYS A 112 -7.28 3.02 5.46
CA LYS A 112 -7.70 3.73 4.24
C LYS A 112 -7.71 2.86 2.99
N TYR A 113 -7.08 1.69 3.05
CA TYR A 113 -6.93 0.76 1.93
C TYR A 113 -7.81 -0.48 2.11
N SER A 114 -9.00 -0.31 2.70
CA SER A 114 -9.88 -1.43 3.03
C SER A 114 -10.39 -2.17 1.80
N GLU A 115 -10.65 -1.45 0.72
CA GLU A 115 -11.14 -2.02 -0.55
C GLU A 115 -10.02 -2.77 -1.26
N GLU A 116 -8.81 -2.20 -1.31
CA GLU A 116 -7.64 -2.85 -1.86
C GLU A 116 -7.30 -4.14 -1.09
N LYS A 117 -7.47 -4.15 0.23
CA LYS A 117 -7.31 -5.36 1.05
C LYS A 117 -8.36 -6.43 0.72
N LYS A 118 -9.56 -6.08 0.26
CA LYS A 118 -10.56 -7.05 -0.19
C LYS A 118 -10.16 -7.63 -1.55
N VAL A 119 -9.80 -6.76 -2.50
CA VAL A 119 -9.29 -7.17 -3.82
C VAL A 119 -8.07 -8.10 -3.68
N TRP A 120 -7.15 -7.77 -2.78
CA TRP A 120 -6.00 -8.65 -2.51
C TRP A 120 -6.43 -10.04 -2.02
N ARG A 121 -7.44 -10.14 -1.14
CA ARG A 121 -7.97 -11.43 -0.68
C ARG A 121 -8.59 -12.23 -1.82
N GLU A 122 -9.38 -11.60 -2.67
CA GLU A 122 -9.95 -12.24 -3.86
C GLU A 122 -8.86 -12.77 -4.81
N LEU A 123 -7.78 -12.01 -5.01
CA LEU A 123 -6.62 -12.47 -5.79
C LEU A 123 -5.93 -13.68 -5.17
N GLN A 124 -5.81 -13.73 -3.84
CA GLN A 124 -5.27 -14.90 -3.15
C GLN A 124 -6.18 -16.11 -3.31
N ASP A 125 -7.50 -15.93 -3.17
CA ASP A 125 -8.47 -17.01 -3.34
C ASP A 125 -8.38 -17.59 -4.76
N ILE A 126 -8.33 -16.75 -5.79
CA ILE A 126 -8.12 -17.15 -7.19
C ILE A 126 -6.79 -17.90 -7.35
N HIS A 127 -5.69 -17.40 -6.75
CA HIS A 127 -4.38 -18.05 -6.86
C HIS A 127 -4.33 -19.44 -6.20
N THR A 128 -5.19 -19.69 -5.21
CA THR A 128 -5.24 -20.98 -4.50
C THR A 128 -6.13 -22.03 -5.17
N VAL A 129 -6.78 -21.70 -6.30
CA VAL A 129 -7.63 -22.64 -7.04
C VAL A 129 -6.85 -23.89 -7.45
N LYS A 130 -7.40 -25.06 -7.13
CA LYS A 130 -6.78 -26.37 -7.39
C LYS A 130 -6.94 -26.78 -8.85
N VAL A 131 -6.19 -26.18 -9.76
CA VAL A 131 -6.32 -26.36 -11.23
C VAL A 131 -6.17 -27.80 -11.74
N LYS A 132 -5.58 -28.70 -10.94
CA LYS A 132 -5.44 -30.13 -11.26
C LYS A 132 -6.66 -30.99 -10.83
N ASN A 133 -7.65 -30.40 -10.17
CA ASN A 133 -8.87 -31.09 -9.75
C ASN A 133 -9.86 -31.17 -10.93
N GLY A 134 -10.30 -32.38 -11.29
CA GLY A 134 -11.20 -32.60 -12.45
C GLY A 134 -12.56 -31.92 -12.32
N THR A 135 -13.15 -31.86 -11.13
CA THR A 135 -14.41 -31.13 -10.89
C THR A 135 -14.25 -29.63 -11.11
N ILE A 136 -13.13 -29.05 -10.67
CA ILE A 136 -12.82 -27.62 -10.92
C ILE A 136 -12.65 -27.35 -12.41
N GLN A 137 -11.97 -28.25 -13.14
CA GLN A 137 -11.80 -28.11 -14.59
C GLN A 137 -13.14 -28.12 -15.33
N LEU A 138 -14.04 -29.05 -14.99
CA LEU A 138 -15.39 -29.08 -15.55
C LEU A 138 -16.22 -27.87 -15.14
N GLY A 139 -16.09 -27.41 -13.89
CA GLY A 139 -16.73 -26.19 -13.40
C GLY A 139 -16.28 -24.95 -14.16
N ALA A 140 -14.99 -24.84 -14.47
CA ALA A 140 -14.43 -23.73 -15.25
C ALA A 140 -15.01 -23.65 -16.67
N LEU A 141 -15.45 -24.78 -17.26
CA LEU A 141 -16.13 -24.74 -18.57
C LEU A 141 -17.51 -24.07 -18.48
N ASN A 142 -18.15 -24.08 -17.30
CA ASN A 142 -19.48 -23.50 -17.11
C ASN A 142 -19.46 -21.98 -17.04
N ASP A 143 -18.41 -21.38 -16.49
CA ASP A 143 -18.31 -19.93 -16.29
C ASP A 143 -17.31 -19.23 -17.24
N PHE A 144 -16.53 -19.99 -18.01
CA PHE A 144 -15.50 -19.46 -18.89
C PHE A 144 -15.99 -18.35 -19.84
N LEU A 145 -17.11 -18.58 -20.54
CA LEU A 145 -17.62 -17.59 -21.51
C LEU A 145 -18.00 -16.28 -20.84
N MET A 146 -18.59 -16.33 -19.64
CA MET A 146 -18.95 -15.14 -18.87
C MET A 146 -17.71 -14.32 -18.49
N VAL A 147 -16.65 -15.00 -18.05
CA VAL A 147 -15.38 -14.34 -17.71
C VAL A 147 -14.72 -13.76 -18.96
N PHE A 148 -14.71 -14.51 -20.06
CA PHE A 148 -14.11 -14.08 -21.33
C PHE A 148 -14.81 -12.85 -21.91
N GLU A 149 -16.14 -12.86 -21.99
CA GLU A 149 -16.94 -11.73 -22.47
C GLU A 149 -16.72 -10.47 -21.61
N ARG A 150 -16.74 -10.61 -20.28
CA ARG A 150 -16.47 -9.47 -19.39
C ARG A 150 -15.05 -8.92 -19.60
N ALA A 151 -14.04 -9.78 -19.65
CA ALA A 151 -12.64 -9.37 -19.81
C ALA A 151 -12.37 -8.70 -21.17
N SER A 152 -13.02 -9.16 -22.24
CA SER A 152 -12.87 -8.60 -23.58
C SER A 152 -13.46 -7.19 -23.74
N THR A 153 -14.43 -6.80 -22.90
CA THR A 153 -15.12 -5.51 -23.00
C THR A 153 -14.65 -4.49 -21.96
N GLU A 154 -14.14 -4.93 -20.81
CA GLU A 154 -13.77 -4.07 -19.67
C GLU A 154 -12.82 -2.92 -20.03
N LYS A 155 -11.82 -3.17 -20.89
CA LYS A 155 -10.83 -2.14 -21.27
C LYS A 155 -11.30 -1.19 -22.37
N ASP A 156 -12.30 -1.58 -23.14
CA ASP A 156 -12.85 -0.71 -24.19
C ASP A 156 -13.92 0.23 -23.64
N HIS A 157 -14.64 -0.15 -22.59
CA HIS A 157 -15.52 0.76 -21.85
C HIS A 157 -14.79 1.94 -21.21
N ASN A 158 -13.52 1.78 -20.85
CA ASN A 158 -12.71 2.82 -20.20
C ASN A 158 -12.06 3.83 -21.17
N LYS A 159 -12.32 3.74 -22.50
CA LYS A 159 -11.81 4.69 -23.51
C LYS A 159 -12.81 5.78 -23.92
N VAL A 160 -14.05 5.76 -23.40
CA VAL A 160 -15.14 6.63 -23.86
C VAL A 160 -15.40 7.83 -22.91
N HIS A 161 -14.50 8.10 -21.96
CA HIS A 161 -14.60 9.23 -21.03
C HIS A 161 -13.34 10.08 -20.97
#